data_AF-A0A9J6E2S0-F1
#
_entry.id   AF-A0A9J6E2S0-F1
#
_cell.length_a   1.000
_cell.length_b   1.000
_cell.length_c   1.000
_cell.angle_alpha   90.00
_cell.angle_beta   90.00
_cell.angle_gamma   90.00
#
_symmetry.space_group_name_H-M   'P 1'
#
loop_
_entity.id
_entity.type
_entity.pdbx_description
1 polymer ?
#
loop_
_entity_poly.entity_id
_entity_poly.type
_entity_poly.pdbx_seq_one_letter_code
_entity_poly.pdbx_strand_id
1 'polypeptide(L)'
;MAVPDNDRVRSFLNEPAYKDATESSSVCNTRLVVERRLRLPFLDAQTGVAQSDCALWMARWQRMPGHTEGQLYSYPARRWRKRRRQYLMNDRYLGATRLREPAPEYGDAGEKNVNL
;
A
#
# COMPACT_ATOMS: atom_id res chain seq x y z
N MET A 1 7.51 -16.18 41.96
CA MET A 1 8.09 -15.23 40.98
C MET A 1 8.50 -13.99 41.74
N ALA A 2 9.79 -13.66 41.80
CA ALA A 2 10.26 -12.44 42.45
C ALA A 2 9.88 -11.22 41.57
N VAL A 3 9.12 -10.28 42.13
CA VAL A 3 8.75 -9.03 41.45
C VAL A 3 10.01 -8.15 41.40
N PRO A 4 10.40 -7.62 40.24
CA PRO A 4 11.56 -6.73 40.15
C PRO A 4 11.35 -5.52 41.05
N ASP A 5 12.41 -5.15 41.79
CA ASP A 5 12.43 -4.00 42.69
C ASP A 5 12.28 -2.71 41.88
N ASN A 6 11.04 -2.23 41.78
CA ASN A 6 10.66 -1.10 40.94
C ASN A 6 11.38 0.20 41.32
N ASP A 7 11.82 0.34 42.56
CA ASP A 7 12.45 1.57 43.04
C ASP A 7 13.88 1.72 42.52
N ARG A 8 14.62 0.61 42.37
CA ARG A 8 15.94 0.59 41.71
C ARG A 8 15.86 0.91 40.24
N VAL A 9 14.82 0.42 39.56
CA VAL A 9 14.59 0.73 38.15
C VAL A 9 14.29 2.21 38.00
N ARG A 10 13.42 2.77 38.85
CA ARG A 10 13.09 4.20 38.84
C ARG A 10 14.29 5.08 39.13
N SER A 11 15.18 4.69 40.05
CA SER A 11 16.40 5.45 40.33
C SER A 11 17.33 5.48 39.12
N PHE A 12 17.55 4.33 38.47
CA PHE A 12 18.39 4.23 37.27
C PHE A 12 17.83 5.04 36.10
N LEU A 13 16.52 4.97 35.84
CA LEU A 13 15.88 5.78 34.79
C LEU A 13 15.97 7.29 35.07
N ASN A 14 16.17 7.68 36.33
CA ASN A 14 16.34 9.07 36.73
C ASN A 14 17.78 9.55 36.72
N GLU A 15 18.74 8.65 36.54
CA GLU A 15 20.16 8.97 36.48
C GLU A 15 20.43 9.89 35.26
N PRO A 16 21.18 10.99 35.45
CA PRO A 16 21.45 11.94 34.37
C PRO A 16 22.13 11.26 33.16
N ALA A 17 23.06 10.34 33.41
CA ALA A 17 23.75 9.60 32.36
C ALA A 17 22.79 8.77 31.48
N TYR A 18 21.77 8.14 32.08
CA TYR A 18 20.76 7.40 31.32
C TYR A 18 19.91 8.35 30.48
N LYS A 19 19.46 9.46 31.05
CA LYS A 19 18.67 10.47 30.34
C LYS A 19 19.44 11.04 29.14
N ASP A 20 20.69 11.44 29.34
CA ASP A 20 21.55 11.96 28.28
C ASP A 20 21.76 10.93 27.15
N ALA A 21 21.97 9.65 27.51
CA ALA A 21 22.09 8.57 26.53
C ALA A 21 20.80 8.35 25.73
N THR A 22 19.63 8.42 26.37
CA THR A 22 18.34 8.29 25.68
C THR A 22 18.07 9.48 24.75
N GLU A 23 18.41 10.70 25.17
CA GLU A 23 18.27 11.89 24.34
C GLU A 23 19.21 11.84 23.14
N SER A 24 20.49 11.53 23.37
CA SER A 24 21.48 11.36 22.30
C SER A 24 21.06 10.30 21.28
N SER A 25 20.50 9.19 21.77
CA SER A 25 19.93 8.13 20.92
C SER A 25 18.74 8.63 20.09
N SER A 26 17.84 9.41 20.71
CA SER A 26 16.68 10.01 20.03
C SER A 26 17.11 11.00 18.94
N VAL A 27 18.09 11.85 19.22
CA VAL A 27 18.66 12.81 18.27
C VAL A 27 19.33 12.07 17.09
N CYS A 28 20.13 11.06 17.38
CA CYS A 28 20.76 10.22 16.36
C CYS A 28 19.72 9.54 15.46
N ASN A 29 18.69 8.91 16.05
CA ASN A 29 17.62 8.26 15.29
C ASN A 29 16.86 9.25 14.39
N THR A 30 16.55 10.44 14.92
CA THR A 30 15.90 11.51 14.16
C THR A 30 16.74 11.91 12.95
N ARG A 31 18.05 12.13 13.15
CA ARG A 31 18.99 12.45 12.08
C ARG A 31 19.04 11.35 11.01
N LEU A 32 19.14 10.09 11.42
CA LEU A 32 19.15 8.94 10.50
C LEU A 32 17.87 8.85 9.66
N VAL A 33 16.71 9.09 10.26
CA VAL A 33 15.42 9.07 9.54
C VAL A 33 15.36 10.20 8.51
N VAL A 34 15.83 11.41 8.85
CA VAL A 34 15.89 12.53 7.92
C VAL A 34 16.83 12.23 6.76
N GLU A 35 18.07 11.83 7.04
CA GLU A 35 19.07 11.48 6.03
C GLU A 35 18.61 10.32 5.12
N ARG A 36 17.86 9.36 5.64
CA ARG A 36 17.24 8.29 4.83
C ARG A 36 16.20 8.86 3.88
N ARG A 37 15.29 9.71 4.36
CA ARG A 37 14.22 10.31 3.55
C ARG A 37 14.77 11.19 2.43
N LEU A 38 15.85 11.92 2.70
CA LEU A 38 16.50 12.79 1.73
C LEU A 38 17.18 12.02 0.58
N ARG A 39 17.54 10.75 0.78
CA ARG A 39 18.20 9.91 -0.24
C ARG A 39 17.23 9.07 -1.08
N LEU A 40 15.93 9.10 -0.78
CA LEU A 40 14.92 8.37 -1.56
C LEU A 40 14.40 9.24 -2.71
N PRO A 41 14.07 8.65 -3.87
CA PRO A 41 14.19 7.22 -4.20
C PRO A 41 15.63 6.80 -4.51
N PHE A 42 15.98 5.55 -4.19
CA PHE A 42 17.28 4.97 -4.53
C PHE A 42 17.28 4.48 -5.99
N LEU A 43 18.24 4.95 -6.79
CA LEU A 43 18.37 4.56 -8.19
C LEU A 43 19.27 3.33 -8.31
N ASP A 44 18.67 2.18 -8.61
CA ASP A 44 19.42 0.94 -8.84
C ASP A 44 19.97 0.90 -10.27
N ALA A 45 21.30 0.94 -10.41
CA ALA A 45 21.99 1.00 -11.70
C ALA A 45 21.82 -0.27 -12.55
N GLN A 46 21.63 -1.44 -11.94
CA GLN A 46 21.51 -2.70 -12.67
C GLN A 46 20.11 -2.90 -13.25
N THR A 47 19.07 -2.51 -12.51
CA THR A 47 17.67 -2.73 -12.91
C THR A 47 17.01 -1.49 -13.52
N GLY A 48 17.59 -0.30 -13.32
CA GLY A 48 16.99 0.98 -13.70
C GLY A 48 15.78 1.37 -12.86
N VAL A 49 15.51 0.65 -11.76
CA VAL A 49 14.35 0.91 -10.89
C VAL A 49 14.69 1.97 -9.85
N ALA A 50 13.85 3.00 -9.76
CA ALA A 50 13.85 3.95 -8.65
C ALA A 50 13.13 3.33 -7.44
N GLN A 51 13.90 2.70 -6.56
CA GLN A 51 13.42 1.98 -5.38
C GLN A 51 13.00 2.93 -4.26
N SER A 52 11.92 2.56 -3.58
CA SER A 52 11.39 3.23 -2.39
C SER A 52 10.94 2.19 -1.36
N ASP A 53 10.34 2.62 -0.25
CA ASP A 53 9.86 1.70 0.79
C ASP A 53 8.86 0.67 0.23
N CYS A 54 9.18 -0.62 0.37
CA CYS A 54 8.36 -1.73 -0.11
C CYS A 54 7.71 -2.49 1.04
N ALA A 55 6.67 -3.27 0.73
CA ALA A 55 5.95 -4.14 1.67
C ALA A 55 6.05 -5.62 1.25
N LEU A 56 7.18 -6.02 0.66
CA LEU A 56 7.42 -7.38 0.18
C LEU A 56 7.78 -8.33 1.33
N TRP A 57 8.46 -7.80 2.35
CA TRP A 57 8.93 -8.55 3.50
C TRP A 57 7.84 -8.57 4.57
N MET A 58 7.21 -9.74 4.77
CA MET A 58 6.16 -9.98 5.76
C MET A 58 6.65 -10.99 6.79
N ALA A 59 6.34 -10.74 8.06
CA ALA A 59 6.73 -11.63 9.15
C ALA A 59 5.85 -12.89 9.19
N ARG A 60 6.39 -14.00 9.71
CA ARG A 60 5.66 -15.28 9.81
C ARG A 60 4.34 -15.17 10.59
N TRP A 61 4.28 -14.33 11.62
CA TRP A 61 3.07 -14.12 12.42
C TRP A 61 1.96 -13.37 11.67
N GLN A 62 2.28 -12.72 10.54
CA GLN A 62 1.30 -12.07 9.66
C GLN A 62 0.70 -13.05 8.63
N ARG A 63 1.14 -14.31 8.62
CA ARG A 63 0.64 -15.35 7.73
C ARG A 63 -0.76 -15.77 8.18
N MET A 64 -1.69 -15.76 7.25
CA MET A 64 -3.10 -16.14 7.46
C MET A 64 -3.43 -17.37 6.60
N PRO A 65 -4.51 -18.11 6.90
CA PRO A 65 -4.99 -19.16 6.02
C PRO A 65 -5.31 -18.63 4.61
N GLY A 66 -5.16 -19.46 3.58
CA GLY A 66 -5.57 -19.12 2.22
C GLY A 66 -7.07 -18.83 2.12
N HIS A 67 -7.47 -17.98 1.17
CA HIS A 67 -8.88 -17.61 0.96
C HIS A 67 -9.52 -18.39 -0.19
N THR A 68 -8.72 -18.90 -1.13
CA THR A 68 -9.19 -19.65 -2.30
C THR A 68 -8.68 -21.09 -2.27
N GLU A 69 -9.36 -21.97 -3.01
CA GLU A 69 -8.91 -23.35 -3.19
C GLU A 69 -7.48 -23.38 -3.76
N GLY A 70 -6.63 -24.28 -3.24
CA GLY A 70 -5.22 -24.38 -3.60
C GLY A 70 -4.30 -23.32 -2.97
N GLN A 71 -4.83 -22.32 -2.26
CA GLN A 71 -4.01 -21.32 -1.58
C GLN A 71 -3.59 -21.81 -0.18
N LEU A 72 -2.29 -22.02 0.04
CA LEU A 72 -1.78 -22.43 1.37
C LEU A 72 -1.86 -21.28 2.38
N TYR A 73 -1.43 -20.09 1.97
CA TYR A 73 -1.32 -18.93 2.85
C TYR A 73 -1.75 -17.63 2.17
N SER A 74 -2.24 -16.70 2.98
CA SER A 74 -2.49 -15.32 2.60
C SER A 74 -1.73 -14.37 3.53
N TYR A 75 -1.53 -13.13 3.08
CA TYR A 75 -0.90 -12.05 3.85
C TYR A 75 -1.76 -10.78 3.75
N PRO A 76 -1.72 -9.88 4.74
CA PRO A 76 -2.47 -8.63 4.69
C PRO A 76 -2.17 -7.80 3.43
N ALA A 77 -3.21 -7.52 2.64
CA ALA A 77 -3.06 -6.72 1.44
C ALA A 77 -3.11 -5.21 1.76
N ARG A 78 -2.20 -4.43 1.17
CA ARG A 78 -2.18 -2.97 1.35
C ARG A 78 -3.22 -2.33 0.44
N ARG A 79 -4.21 -1.66 1.02
CA ARG A 79 -5.22 -0.90 0.26
C ARG A 79 -4.54 0.20 -0.54
N TRP A 80 -4.88 0.30 -1.82
CA TRP A 80 -4.37 1.34 -2.71
C TRP A 80 -5.52 1.95 -3.51
N ARG A 81 -5.34 3.20 -3.95
CA ARG A 81 -6.29 3.90 -4.81
C ARG A 81 -5.53 4.67 -5.87
N LYS A 82 -5.82 4.40 -7.14
CA LYS A 82 -5.25 5.18 -8.25
C LYS A 82 -5.69 6.64 -8.12
N ARG A 83 -4.72 7.56 -7.98
CA ARG A 83 -5.02 9.00 -7.92
C ARG A 83 -5.53 9.47 -9.29
N ARG A 84 -6.68 10.14 -9.30
CA ARG A 84 -7.22 10.79 -10.50
C ARG A 84 -6.38 12.03 -10.80
N ARG A 85 -5.78 12.10 -11.98
CA ARG A 85 -4.95 13.24 -12.39
C ARG A 85 -5.79 14.17 -13.25
N GLN A 86 -5.87 15.45 -12.88
CA GLN A 86 -6.72 16.44 -13.54
C GLN A 86 -6.39 16.58 -15.03
N TYR A 87 -5.11 16.52 -15.41
CA TYR A 87 -4.70 16.62 -16.81
C TYR A 87 -5.16 15.44 -17.69
N LEU A 88 -5.51 14.29 -17.10
CA LEU A 88 -6.14 13.17 -17.83
C LEU A 88 -7.66 13.34 -17.96
N MET A 89 -8.26 14.36 -17.33
CA MET A 89 -9.70 14.65 -17.46
C MET A 89 -10.03 15.47 -18.70
N ASN A 90 -9.03 16.15 -19.28
CA ASN A 90 -9.16 16.90 -20.53
C ASN A 90 -8.94 16.02 -21.76
N ASP A 91 -8.60 14.74 -21.57
CA ASP A 91 -8.50 13.79 -22.66
C ASP A 91 -9.93 13.44 -23.10
N ARG A 92 -10.45 14.23 -24.06
CA ARG A 92 -11.78 14.08 -24.67
C ARG A 92 -12.03 12.67 -25.20
N TYR A 93 -11.00 11.83 -25.31
CA TYR A 93 -11.05 10.46 -25.81
C TYR A 93 -11.34 9.40 -24.74
N LEU A 94 -11.10 9.64 -23.45
CA LEU A 94 -11.39 8.65 -22.39
C LEU A 94 -12.84 8.66 -21.90
N GLY A 95 -13.61 9.69 -22.25
CA GLY A 95 -15.05 9.81 -21.93
C GLY A 95 -15.98 9.10 -22.92
N ALA A 96 -15.48 8.70 -24.10
CA ALA A 96 -16.31 8.20 -25.19
C ALA A 96 -16.67 6.70 -25.08
N THR A 97 -15.98 5.90 -24.26
CA THR A 97 -16.24 4.46 -24.12
C THR A 97 -17.45 4.12 -23.24
N ARG A 98 -18.21 5.12 -22.79
CA ARG A 98 -19.48 4.93 -22.06
C ARG A 98 -20.72 5.33 -22.87
N LEU A 99 -20.58 5.69 -24.15
CA LEU A 99 -21.73 5.71 -25.04
C LEU A 99 -21.97 4.29 -25.54
N ARG A 100 -22.72 3.56 -24.72
CA ARG A 100 -23.66 2.50 -25.11
C ARG A 100 -23.92 2.52 -26.62
N GLU A 101 -23.35 1.56 -27.35
CA GLU A 101 -23.86 1.26 -28.69
C GLU A 101 -25.36 0.99 -28.54
N PRO A 102 -26.24 1.71 -29.26
CA PRO A 102 -27.63 1.32 -29.30
C PRO A 102 -27.69 -0.08 -29.92
N ALA A 103 -28.41 -0.99 -29.25
CA ALA A 103 -28.65 -2.34 -29.77
C ALA A 103 -29.17 -2.25 -31.22
N PRO A 104 -28.72 -3.13 -32.12
CA PRO A 104 -29.18 -3.11 -33.50
C PRO A 104 -30.70 -3.26 -33.51
N GLU A 105 -31.38 -2.25 -34.03
CA GLU A 105 -32.82 -2.21 -34.22
C GLU A 105 -33.17 -3.21 -35.33
N TYR A 106 -33.47 -4.45 -34.95
CA TYR A 106 -34.05 -5.42 -35.87
C TYR A 106 -35.45 -4.93 -36.23
N GLY A 107 -35.57 -4.38 -37.44
CA GLY A 107 -36.84 -3.91 -37.98
C GLY A 107 -37.88 -5.03 -38.04
N ASP A 108 -39.08 -4.69 -37.58
CA ASP A 108 -40.31 -5.44 -37.71
C ASP A 108 -40.62 -5.65 -39.21
N ALA A 109 -40.25 -6.81 -39.74
CA ALA A 109 -40.66 -7.26 -41.05
C ALA A 109 -42.06 -7.85 -40.93
N GLY A 110 -43.05 -6.99 -41.22
CA GLY A 110 -44.47 -7.28 -41.13
C GLY A 110 -44.93 -8.59 -41.76
N GLU A 111 -46.00 -9.09 -41.16
CA GLU A 111 -46.83 -10.23 -41.54
C GLU A 111 -47.01 -10.34 -43.07
N LYS A 112 -46.67 -11.50 -43.61
CA LYS A 112 -47.29 -11.99 -44.84
C LYS A 112 -48.10 -13.23 -44.51
N ASN A 113 -49.41 -12.99 -44.42
CA ASN A 113 -50.48 -13.97 -44.53
C ASN A 113 -50.21 -14.90 -45.72
N VAL A 114 -50.18 -16.21 -45.48
CA VAL A 114 -50.36 -17.23 -46.50
C VAL A 114 -51.40 -18.21 -45.99
N ASN A 115 -52.62 -18.05 -46.51
CA ASN A 115 -53.67 -19.05 -46.41
C ASN A 115 -53.24 -20.31 -47.18
N LEU A 116 -53.28 -21.47 -46.52
CA LEU A 116 -53.93 -22.67 -47.04
C LEU A 116 -54.48 -23.50 -45.87
#